data_AF-A0A8J6AQ25-F1
#
_entry.id   AF-A0A8J6AQ25-F1
#
_cell.length_a   1.000
_cell.length_b   1.000
_cell.length_c   1.000
_cell.angle_alpha   90.00
_cell.angle_beta   90.00
_cell.angle_gamma   90.00
#
_symmetry.space_group_name_H-M   'P 1'
#
loop_
_entity.id
_entity.type
_entity.pdbx_description
1 polymer ?
#
loop_
_entity_poly.entity_id
_entity_poly.type
_entity_poly.pdbx_seq_one_letter_code
_entity_poly.pdbx_strand_id
1 'polypeptide(L)'
;MPAARSSGSAAAGSRAYLVPLPQCLLSCAIMPMFVVNTNVPRASVPDGLLSELTQQLAQATGKPSQYIAVHVVPDQLMAFGGSSEPCALCSLHSIGKIGGAQNRTYSKLLCGLLAERLRISPDRIYINYYDMNAANVGWNSSTFA
;
A
#
# COMPACT_ATOMS: atom_id res chain seq x y z
N MET A 1 -44.56 -48.57 -29.43
CA MET A 1 -43.83 -49.55 -28.59
C MET A 1 -42.52 -49.88 -29.30
N PRO A 2 -41.34 -49.99 -28.64
CA PRO A 2 -40.80 -49.47 -27.37
C PRO A 2 -39.82 -48.27 -27.63
N ALA A 3 -39.64 -47.26 -26.77
CA ALA A 3 -38.88 -47.16 -25.50
C ALA A 3 -37.34 -47.24 -25.62
N ALA A 4 -36.65 -46.09 -25.44
CA ALA A 4 -35.41 -45.96 -24.67
C ALA A 4 -35.12 -44.47 -24.34
N ARG A 5 -35.30 -44.11 -23.06
CA ARG A 5 -34.71 -42.92 -22.41
C ARG A 5 -33.38 -43.32 -21.79
N SER A 6 -32.38 -42.44 -21.82
CA SER A 6 -31.37 -42.23 -20.76
C SER A 6 -30.37 -41.18 -21.26
N SER A 7 -30.45 -39.92 -20.79
CA SER A 7 -29.70 -39.39 -19.64
C SER A 7 -28.23 -39.09 -19.95
N GLY A 8 -27.82 -37.84 -19.79
CA GLY A 8 -26.40 -37.47 -19.87
C GLY A 8 -26.15 -35.96 -19.84
N SER A 9 -26.58 -35.30 -18.76
CA SER A 9 -26.10 -33.97 -18.40
C SER A 9 -24.63 -34.05 -18.03
N ALA A 10 -23.76 -33.34 -18.77
CA ALA A 10 -22.42 -33.02 -18.31
C ALA A 10 -22.18 -31.53 -18.57
N ALA A 11 -22.50 -30.73 -17.56
CA ALA A 11 -22.02 -29.35 -17.47
C ALA A 11 -20.50 -29.38 -17.46
N ALA A 12 -19.87 -28.89 -18.52
CA ALA A 12 -18.44 -28.67 -18.59
C ALA A 12 -18.09 -27.58 -17.56
N GLY A 13 -17.57 -28.01 -16.41
CA GLY A 13 -16.97 -27.10 -15.45
C GLY A 13 -15.77 -26.41 -16.08
N SER A 14 -15.86 -25.09 -16.26
CA SER A 14 -14.73 -24.24 -16.62
C SER A 14 -13.67 -24.34 -15.53
N ARG A 15 -12.70 -25.24 -15.72
CA ARG A 15 -11.44 -25.22 -14.99
C ARG A 15 -10.74 -23.92 -15.39
N ALA A 16 -10.82 -22.92 -14.53
CA ALA A 16 -9.94 -21.76 -14.60
C ALA A 16 -8.50 -22.29 -14.55
N TYR A 17 -7.82 -22.26 -15.69
CA TYR A 17 -6.40 -22.53 -15.75
C TYR A 17 -5.71 -21.40 -14.98
N LEU A 18 -5.28 -21.69 -13.75
CA LEU A 18 -4.27 -20.92 -13.06
C LEU A 18 -3.00 -21.05 -13.90
N VAL A 19 -2.75 -20.06 -14.77
CA VAL A 19 -1.48 -19.93 -15.47
C VAL A 19 -0.42 -19.68 -14.38
N PRO A 20 0.59 -20.54 -14.24
CA PRO A 20 1.67 -20.27 -13.31
C PRO A 20 2.44 -19.06 -13.81
N LEU A 21 2.47 -17.99 -13.01
CA LEU A 21 3.28 -16.82 -13.30
C LEU A 21 4.75 -17.25 -13.48
N PRO A 22 5.42 -16.86 -14.58
CA PRO A 22 6.81 -17.25 -14.81
C PRO A 22 7.71 -16.74 -13.67
N GLN A 23 8.61 -17.60 -13.21
CA GLN A 23 9.50 -17.37 -12.05
C GLN A 23 10.40 -16.12 -12.18
N CYS A 24 10.49 -15.51 -13.35
CA CYS A 24 11.18 -14.23 -13.56
C CYS A 24 10.38 -13.01 -13.04
N LEU A 25 9.06 -13.13 -12.87
CA LEU A 25 8.16 -12.09 -12.36
C LEU A 25 8.12 -11.96 -10.83
N LEU A 26 8.75 -12.87 -10.08
CA LEU A 26 8.85 -12.75 -8.62
C LEU A 26 9.64 -11.51 -8.15
N SER A 27 10.36 -10.84 -9.06
CA SER A 27 11.08 -9.60 -8.78
C SER A 27 10.22 -8.33 -8.76
N CYS A 28 8.94 -8.40 -9.18
CA CYS A 28 8.15 -7.21 -9.55
C CYS A 28 6.83 -7.03 -8.77
N ALA A 29 6.48 -7.90 -7.83
CA ALA A 29 5.21 -7.84 -7.11
C ALA A 29 5.44 -7.91 -5.60
N ILE A 30 5.57 -6.78 -4.91
CA ILE A 30 5.67 -6.85 -3.44
C ILE A 30 5.19 -5.57 -2.75
N MET A 31 4.18 -5.71 -1.91
CA MET A 31 3.24 -4.70 -1.39
C MET A 31 3.88 -3.60 -0.51
N PRO A 32 3.83 -2.31 -0.92
CA PRO A 32 4.01 -1.18 -0.03
C PRO A 32 2.69 -0.72 0.58
N MET A 33 2.66 -0.56 1.90
CA MET A 33 1.56 0.09 2.61
C MET A 33 2.08 1.33 3.32
N PHE A 34 1.56 2.49 2.93
CA PHE A 34 1.86 3.75 3.58
C PHE A 34 0.66 4.24 4.39
N VAL A 35 0.85 4.39 5.71
CA VAL A 35 -0.16 4.90 6.63
C VAL A 35 0.27 6.27 7.11
N VAL A 36 -0.66 7.23 7.08
CA VAL A 36 -0.49 8.60 7.59
C VAL A 36 -1.54 8.84 8.67
N ASN A 37 -1.13 8.95 9.92
CA ASN A 37 -2.00 9.44 11.00
C ASN A 37 -1.68 10.91 11.21
N THR A 38 -2.69 11.77 11.20
CA THR A 38 -2.51 13.22 11.34
C THR A 38 -3.67 13.89 12.08
N ASN A 39 -3.35 14.94 12.83
CA ASN A 39 -4.34 15.84 13.44
C ASN A 39 -4.92 16.87 12.46
N VAL A 40 -4.44 16.90 11.22
CA VAL A 40 -5.02 17.75 10.18
C VAL A 40 -6.47 17.33 9.91
N PRO A 41 -7.42 18.26 9.82
CA PRO A 41 -8.83 17.92 9.62
C PRO A 41 -9.09 17.26 8.27
N ARG A 42 -10.06 16.34 8.17
CA ARG A 42 -10.43 15.71 6.88
C ARG A 42 -10.75 16.76 5.82
N ALA A 43 -11.41 17.84 6.17
CA ALA A 43 -11.78 18.92 5.25
C ALA A 43 -10.56 19.58 4.57
N SER A 44 -9.38 19.51 5.21
CA SER A 44 -8.12 20.04 4.68
C SER A 44 -7.32 19.01 3.88
N VAL A 45 -7.76 17.74 3.82
CA VAL A 45 -7.10 16.69 3.05
C VAL A 45 -7.60 16.74 1.60
N PRO A 46 -6.73 16.96 0.59
CA PRO A 46 -7.14 16.99 -0.81
C PRO A 46 -7.62 15.62 -1.30
N ASP A 47 -8.67 15.58 -2.11
CA ASP A 47 -9.22 14.32 -2.65
C ASP A 47 -8.22 13.56 -3.53
N GLY A 48 -7.26 14.25 -4.15
CA GLY A 48 -6.19 13.66 -4.95
C GLY A 48 -4.99 13.13 -4.16
N LEU A 49 -4.94 13.29 -2.84
CA LEU A 49 -3.76 12.94 -2.05
C LEU A 49 -3.43 11.44 -2.12
N LEU A 50 -4.45 10.57 -2.06
CA LEU A 50 -4.26 9.12 -2.09
C LEU A 50 -3.66 8.65 -3.41
N SER A 51 -4.15 9.17 -4.54
CA SER A 51 -3.65 8.81 -5.87
C SER A 51 -2.24 9.36 -6.11
N GLU A 52 -1.97 10.58 -5.65
CA GLU A 52 -0.63 11.19 -5.73
C GLU A 52 0.39 10.39 -4.92
N LEU A 53 0.10 10.07 -3.64
CA LEU A 53 0.97 9.24 -2.80
C LEU A 53 1.22 7.88 -3.44
N THR A 54 0.19 7.25 -4.01
CA THR A 54 0.29 5.96 -4.71
C THR A 54 1.28 6.05 -5.89
N GLN A 55 1.14 7.07 -6.74
CA GLN A 55 2.02 7.26 -7.91
C GLN A 55 3.46 7.57 -7.51
N GLN A 56 3.64 8.46 -6.53
CA GLN A 56 4.97 8.86 -6.06
C GLN A 56 5.71 7.68 -5.40
N LEU A 57 5.01 6.88 -4.60
CA LEU A 57 5.56 5.66 -4.02
C LEU A 57 5.87 4.59 -5.09
N ALA A 58 5.04 4.46 -6.13
CA ALA A 58 5.31 3.54 -7.24
C ALA A 58 6.63 3.87 -7.93
N GLN A 59 6.83 5.15 -8.25
CA GLN A 59 8.05 5.64 -8.87
C GLN A 59 9.26 5.45 -7.94
N ALA A 60 9.14 5.85 -6.67
CA ALA A 60 10.26 5.80 -5.72
C ALA A 60 10.68 4.37 -5.34
N THR A 61 9.73 3.44 -5.27
CA THR A 61 10.02 2.03 -4.92
C THR A 61 10.29 1.17 -6.15
N GLY A 62 9.92 1.63 -7.34
CA GLY A 62 9.95 0.86 -8.59
C GLY A 62 8.93 -0.27 -8.62
N LYS A 63 7.85 -0.16 -7.83
CA LYS A 63 6.82 -1.21 -7.69
C LYS A 63 5.53 -0.77 -8.42
N PRO A 64 4.78 -1.70 -9.04
CA PRO A 64 3.53 -1.37 -9.70
C PRO A 64 2.51 -0.75 -8.74
N SER A 65 1.82 0.31 -9.17
CA SER A 65 0.82 1.02 -8.35
C SER A 65 -0.30 0.12 -7.82
N GLN A 66 -0.64 -0.97 -8.54
CA GLN A 66 -1.66 -1.94 -8.11
C GLN A 66 -1.33 -2.64 -6.78
N TYR A 67 -0.06 -2.64 -6.37
CA TYR A 67 0.38 -3.24 -5.10
C TYR A 67 0.55 -2.24 -3.97
N ILE A 68 0.29 -0.96 -4.23
CA ILE A 68 0.48 0.10 -3.24
C ILE A 68 -0.84 0.40 -2.57
N ALA A 69 -0.85 0.28 -1.25
CA ALA A 69 -1.95 0.71 -0.40
C ALA A 69 -1.57 2.01 0.32
N VAL A 70 -2.47 2.99 0.31
CA VAL A 70 -2.32 4.24 1.06
C VAL A 70 -3.51 4.41 1.98
N HIS A 71 -3.24 4.70 3.25
CA HIS A 71 -4.25 4.94 4.27
C HIS A 71 -3.97 6.26 4.97
N VAL A 72 -4.91 7.21 4.90
CA VAL A 72 -4.80 8.51 5.57
C VAL A 72 -5.89 8.59 6.63
N VAL A 73 -5.47 8.86 7.86
CA VAL A 73 -6.31 8.97 9.04
C VAL A 73 -6.22 10.40 9.57
N PRO A 74 -7.14 11.30 9.14
CA PRO A 74 -7.19 12.68 9.62
C PRO A 74 -7.92 12.79 10.97
N ASP A 75 -8.05 14.03 11.47
CA ASP A 75 -8.84 14.38 12.66
C ASP A 75 -8.39 13.67 13.95
N GLN A 76 -7.12 13.26 14.01
CA GLN A 76 -6.59 12.52 15.16
C GLN A 76 -6.23 13.46 16.32
N LEU A 77 -6.41 12.97 17.56
CA LEU A 77 -5.90 13.62 18.76
C LEU A 77 -4.40 13.34 18.87
N MET A 78 -3.57 14.31 18.48
CA MET A 78 -2.11 14.15 18.43
C MET A 78 -1.39 15.37 18.99
N ALA A 79 -0.23 15.12 19.60
CA ALA A 79 0.75 16.14 19.94
C ALA A 79 2.15 15.67 19.51
N PHE A 80 2.98 16.60 19.06
CA PHE A 80 4.38 16.36 18.73
C PHE A 80 5.23 17.40 19.47
N GLY A 81 6.15 16.92 20.31
CA GLY A 81 6.93 17.80 21.20
C GLY A 81 6.06 18.58 22.20
N GLY A 82 4.92 18.01 22.64
CA GLY A 82 3.98 18.66 23.56
C GLY A 82 3.02 19.67 22.92
N SER A 83 3.15 19.96 21.62
CA SER A 83 2.28 20.87 20.87
C SER A 83 1.33 20.10 19.94
N SER A 84 0.07 20.56 19.87
CA SER A 84 -0.98 20.05 18.96
C SER A 84 -1.02 20.74 17.60
N GLU A 85 -0.01 21.55 17.25
CA GLU A 85 0.14 22.07 15.88
C GLU A 85 0.20 20.91 14.85
N PRO A 86 -0.10 21.16 13.55
CA PRO A 86 -0.14 20.10 12.54
C PRO A 86 1.08 19.17 12.58
N CYS A 87 0.83 17.87 12.66
CA CYS A 87 1.86 16.84 12.72
C CYS A 87 1.40 15.53 12.07
N ALA A 88 2.34 14.63 11.77
CA ALA A 88 2.04 13.31 11.25
C ALA A 88 2.94 12.23 11.85
N LEU A 89 2.32 11.08 12.15
CA LEU A 89 3.00 9.85 12.50
C LEU A 89 2.69 8.80 11.44
N CYS A 90 3.70 8.48 10.65
CA CYS A 90 3.55 7.66 9.47
C CYS A 90 4.27 6.33 9.61
N SER A 91 3.86 5.36 8.80
CA SER A 91 4.59 4.11 8.62
C SER A 91 4.60 3.70 7.16
N LEU A 92 5.75 3.23 6.69
CA LEU A 92 5.91 2.60 5.38
C LEU A 92 6.34 1.16 5.60
N HIS A 93 5.42 0.24 5.36
CA HIS A 93 5.68 -1.19 5.36
C HIS A 93 5.90 -1.63 3.91
N SER A 94 6.98 -2.35 3.64
CA SER A 94 7.24 -2.87 2.30
C SER A 94 8.03 -4.14 2.40
N ILE A 95 7.73 -5.13 1.55
CA ILE A 95 8.61 -6.28 1.39
C ILE A 95 9.77 -5.85 0.49
N GLY A 96 10.96 -5.76 1.06
CA GLY A 96 12.15 -5.22 0.41
C GLY A 96 12.02 -3.73 0.10
N LYS A 97 13.07 -3.19 -0.55
CA LYS A 97 13.21 -1.75 -0.88
C LYS A 97 13.22 -0.82 0.34
N ILE A 98 13.36 -1.36 1.55
CA ILE A 98 13.63 -0.60 2.77
C ILE A 98 15.13 -0.69 3.07
N GLY A 99 15.74 0.43 3.46
CA GLY A 99 17.18 0.50 3.72
C GLY A 99 17.67 1.92 3.93
N GLY A 100 18.82 2.10 4.58
CA GLY A 100 19.25 3.44 5.03
C GLY A 100 19.29 4.51 3.93
N ALA A 101 19.74 4.16 2.72
CA ALA A 101 19.78 5.09 1.59
C ALA A 101 18.37 5.36 1.02
N GLN A 102 17.59 4.30 0.79
CA GLN A 102 16.22 4.38 0.29
C GLN A 102 15.32 5.18 1.23
N ASN A 103 15.40 4.90 2.53
CA ASN A 103 14.60 5.55 3.57
C ASN A 103 14.87 7.06 3.61
N ARG A 104 16.11 7.51 3.38
CA ARG A 104 16.41 8.95 3.27
C ARG A 104 15.72 9.59 2.06
N THR A 105 15.73 8.91 0.91
CA THR A 105 15.00 9.35 -0.28
C THR A 105 13.49 9.41 -0.03
N TYR A 106 12.93 8.38 0.59
CA TYR A 106 11.50 8.33 0.93
C TYR A 106 11.12 9.40 1.94
N SER A 107 11.94 9.66 2.95
CA SER A 107 11.66 10.72 3.93
C SER A 107 11.61 12.09 3.25
N LYS A 108 12.54 12.39 2.36
CA LYS A 108 12.53 13.67 1.61
C LYS A 108 11.26 13.80 0.76
N LEU A 109 10.89 12.74 0.04
CA LEU A 109 9.70 12.70 -0.80
C LEU A 109 8.41 12.87 0.01
N LEU A 110 8.20 12.01 1.01
CA LEU A 110 6.97 11.92 1.78
C LEU A 110 6.78 13.15 2.67
N CYS A 111 7.83 13.62 3.35
CA CYS A 111 7.73 14.87 4.11
C CYS A 111 7.45 16.07 3.19
N GLY A 112 8.01 16.11 1.98
CA GLY A 112 7.72 17.16 1.00
C GLY A 112 6.24 17.17 0.59
N LEU A 113 5.68 16.01 0.25
CA LEU A 113 4.27 15.87 -0.11
C LEU A 113 3.33 16.26 1.04
N LEU A 114 3.63 15.81 2.27
CA LEU A 114 2.81 16.14 3.44
C LEU A 114 2.92 17.63 3.81
N ALA A 115 4.09 18.25 3.61
CA ALA A 115 4.25 19.70 3.79
C ALA A 115 3.45 20.49 2.76
N GLU A 116 3.47 20.10 1.49
CA GLU A 116 2.74 20.81 0.44
C GLU A 116 1.22 20.63 0.57
N ARG A 117 0.77 19.38 0.74
CA ARG A 117 -0.65 19.02 0.67
C ARG A 117 -1.39 19.19 2.00
N LEU A 118 -0.73 18.91 3.12
CA LEU A 118 -1.34 18.97 4.46
C LEU A 118 -0.82 20.11 5.33
N ARG A 119 0.14 20.91 4.83
CA ARG A 119 0.73 22.06 5.55
C ARG A 119 1.39 21.66 6.87
N ILE A 120 1.93 20.45 6.92
CA ILE A 120 2.66 19.92 8.08
C ILE A 120 4.14 20.23 7.93
N SER A 121 4.75 20.87 8.93
CA SER A 121 6.19 21.13 8.91
C SER A 121 6.99 19.81 8.92
N PRO A 122 8.03 19.63 8.07
CA PRO A 122 8.79 18.38 7.99
C PRO A 122 9.44 17.90 9.29
N ASP A 123 9.76 18.81 10.21
CA ASP A 123 10.31 18.53 11.54
C ASP A 123 9.27 17.98 12.54
N ARG A 124 7.98 17.98 12.16
CA ARG A 124 6.84 17.42 12.92
C ARG A 124 6.31 16.13 12.29
N ILE A 125 7.15 15.44 11.53
CA ILE A 125 6.81 14.19 10.84
C ILE A 125 7.78 13.09 11.25
N TYR A 126 7.25 11.98 11.76
CA TYR A 126 7.99 10.73 11.84
C TYR A 126 7.47 9.72 10.82
N ILE A 127 8.38 8.96 10.24
CA ILE A 127 8.08 7.85 9.34
C ILE A 127 8.85 6.63 9.83
N ASN A 128 8.11 5.63 10.30
CA ASN A 128 8.70 4.34 10.64
C ASN A 128 8.75 3.46 9.39
N TYR A 129 9.92 2.90 9.08
CA TYR A 129 10.12 2.03 7.93
C TYR A 129 10.23 0.58 8.38
N TYR A 130 9.43 -0.30 7.80
CA TYR A 130 9.39 -1.71 8.13
C TYR A 130 9.68 -2.55 6.88
N ASP A 131 10.84 -3.23 6.89
CA ASP A 131 11.14 -4.25 5.90
C ASP A 131 10.44 -5.55 6.29
N MET A 132 9.40 -5.90 5.54
CA MET A 132 8.52 -7.02 5.86
C MET A 132 9.02 -8.30 5.20
N ASN A 133 9.03 -9.40 5.95
CA ASN A 133 9.18 -10.72 5.33
C ASN A 133 7.89 -11.09 4.57
N ALA A 134 8.01 -11.65 3.37
CA ALA A 134 6.88 -12.07 2.54
C ALA A 134 5.92 -13.05 3.25
N ALA A 135 6.43 -13.93 4.11
CA ALA A 135 5.62 -14.86 4.91
C ALA A 135 4.76 -14.13 5.96
N ASN A 136 5.12 -12.90 6.33
CA ASN A 136 4.43 -12.10 7.34
C ASN A 136 3.42 -11.12 6.74
N VAL A 137 3.12 -11.26 5.44
CA VAL A 137 2.17 -10.39 4.74
C VAL A 137 1.13 -11.25 4.05
N GLY A 138 -0.11 -11.16 4.52
CA GLY A 138 -1.27 -11.80 3.91
C GLY A 138 -1.81 -11.01 2.73
N TRP A 139 -2.15 -11.69 1.64
CA TRP A 139 -2.85 -11.12 0.48
C TRP A 139 -3.56 -12.23 -0.30
N ASN A 140 -4.76 -11.92 -0.81
CA ASN A 140 -5.53 -12.82 -1.66
C ASN A 140 -5.69 -14.25 -1.09
N SER A 141 -6.11 -14.34 0.17
CA SER A 141 -6.32 -15.61 0.91
C SER A 141 -5.07 -16.48 1.11
N SER A 142 -3.86 -15.92 0.94
CA SER A 142 -2.57 -16.58 1.22
C SER A 142 -1.58 -15.56 1.82
N THR A 143 -0.29 -15.90 1.85
CA THR A 143 0.84 -14.99 2.09
C THR A 143 1.60 -14.68 0.80
N PHE A 144 2.54 -13.74 0.84
CA PHE A 144 3.47 -13.50 -0.28
C PHE A 144 4.64 -14.50 -0.35
N ALA A 145 4.80 -15.37 0.66
CA ALA A 145 5.72 -16.50 0.62
C ALA A 145 5.17 -17.69 -0.18
#